data_AF-A0A0N5CW84-F1
#
_entry.id   AF-A0A0N5CW84-F1
#
_cell.length_a   1.000
_cell.length_b   1.000
_cell.length_c   1.000
_cell.angle_alpha   90.00
_cell.angle_beta   90.00
_cell.angle_gamma   90.00
#
_symmetry.space_group_name_H-M   'P 1'
#
loop_
_entity.id
_entity.type
_entity.pdbx_description
1 polymer ?
#
loop_
_entity_poly.entity_id
_entity_poly.type
_entity_poly.pdbx_seq_one_letter_code
_entity_poly.pdbx_strand_id
1 'polypeptide(L)'
;MIPSVTGLIIFYSGLIPISLNVTLEMVQLCQAYFIEQDLHLYDEDSDTTAEVRSSNLNSQLGQVRYIISDKTGTLTKNKMCFKMCSVGGVKYGTEEKEKFDDKRILHDLANNTNNAEAIREFLTLMAICHTVVPEKLTNSEVQKIVYHSPSPGLTYYYKLE
;
A
#
# COMPACT_ATOMS: atom_id res chain seq x y z
N MET A 1 42.09 -60.16 0.25
CA MET A 1 42.40 -58.93 -0.51
C MET A 1 41.22 -57.99 -0.29
N ILE A 2 41.28 -57.17 0.76
CA ILE A 2 40.20 -56.25 1.11
C ILE A 2 40.08 -55.27 -0.07
N PRO A 3 38.89 -55.05 -0.65
CA PRO A 3 38.75 -53.97 -1.63
C PRO A 3 39.22 -52.70 -0.94
N SER A 4 40.32 -52.13 -1.45
CA SER A 4 40.89 -50.89 -0.95
C SER A 4 39.79 -49.85 -0.82
N VAL A 5 39.76 -49.08 0.27
CA VAL A 5 38.72 -48.09 0.60
C VAL A 5 38.33 -47.23 -0.62
N THR A 6 39.29 -46.90 -1.47
CA THR A 6 39.11 -46.21 -2.76
C THR A 6 38.14 -46.89 -3.73
N GLY A 7 38.18 -48.23 -3.83
CA GLY A 7 37.27 -49.01 -4.68
C GLY A 7 35.83 -49.00 -4.18
N LEU A 8 35.62 -48.98 -2.85
CA LEU A 8 34.28 -48.80 -2.27
C LEU A 8 33.74 -47.40 -2.57
N ILE A 9 34.58 -46.36 -2.48
CA ILE A 9 34.18 -44.96 -2.81
C ILE A 9 33.72 -44.84 -4.27
N ILE A 10 34.45 -45.45 -5.21
CA ILE A 10 34.10 -45.41 -6.64
C ILE A 10 32.82 -46.20 -6.92
N PHE A 11 32.58 -47.30 -6.22
CA PHE A 11 31.33 -48.07 -6.37
C PHE A 11 30.11 -47.27 -5.88
N TYR A 12 30.26 -46.49 -4.81
CA TYR A 12 29.18 -45.68 -4.24
C TYR A 12 29.09 -44.24 -4.78
N SER A 13 30.04 -43.78 -5.60
CA SER A 13 30.03 -42.41 -6.11
C SER A 13 28.86 -42.08 -7.06
N GLY A 14 28.15 -43.10 -7.56
CA GLY A 14 26.92 -42.93 -8.33
C GLY A 14 25.64 -42.76 -7.49
N LEU A 15 25.71 -42.91 -6.16
CA LEU A 15 24.52 -42.78 -5.29
C LEU A 15 23.98 -41.35 -5.20
N ILE A 16 24.86 -40.36 -5.28
CA ILE A 16 24.47 -38.94 -5.34
C ILE A 16 24.61 -38.50 -6.79
N PRO A 17 23.51 -38.36 -7.54
CA PRO A 17 23.59 -37.97 -8.94
C PRO A 17 24.09 -36.53 -9.04
N ILE A 18 25.15 -36.32 -9.82
CA ILE A 18 25.74 -35.00 -10.09
C ILE A 18 24.68 -34.07 -10.72
N SER A 19 23.73 -34.63 -11.46
CA SER A 19 22.62 -33.90 -12.08
C SER A 19 21.61 -33.32 -11.09
N LEU A 20 21.59 -33.76 -9.82
CA LEU A 20 20.60 -33.32 -8.82
C LEU A 20 20.63 -31.80 -8.64
N ASN A 21 21.82 -31.20 -8.52
CA ASN A 21 21.95 -29.76 -8.31
C ASN A 21 21.42 -28.97 -9.51
N VAL A 22 21.78 -29.39 -10.72
CA VAL A 22 21.33 -28.75 -11.96
C VAL A 22 19.81 -28.88 -12.12
N THR A 23 19.24 -30.03 -11.78
CA THR A 23 17.77 -30.21 -11.84
C THR A 23 17.04 -29.33 -10.83
N LEU A 24 17.59 -29.13 -9.62
CA LEU A 24 16.99 -28.26 -8.62
C LEU A 24 17.01 -26.78 -9.06
N GLU A 25 18.13 -26.32 -9.62
CA GLU A 25 18.24 -24.96 -10.17
C GLU A 25 17.25 -24.73 -11.33
N MET A 26 17.09 -25.72 -12.23
CA MET A 26 16.10 -25.65 -13.31
C MET A 26 14.67 -25.58 -12.80
N VAL A 27 14.32 -26.37 -11.77
CA VAL A 27 12.99 -26.30 -11.15
C VAL A 27 12.75 -24.93 -10.51
N GLN A 28 13.73 -24.38 -9.81
CA GLN A 28 13.64 -23.05 -9.19
C GLN A 28 13.46 -21.94 -10.23
N LEU A 29 14.15 -22.03 -11.37
CA LEU A 29 13.98 -21.11 -12.50
C LEU A 29 12.57 -21.21 -13.11
N CYS A 30 12.08 -22.42 -13.36
CA CYS A 30 10.73 -22.63 -13.87
C CYS A 30 9.66 -22.08 -12.91
N GLN A 31 9.86 -22.27 -11.59
CA GLN A 31 8.98 -21.70 -10.57
C GLN A 31 8.98 -20.17 -10.59
N ALA A 32 10.15 -19.54 -10.73
CA ALA A 32 10.25 -18.09 -10.84
C ALA A 32 9.47 -17.56 -12.05
N TYR A 33 9.63 -18.20 -13.21
CA TYR A 33 8.91 -17.84 -14.43
C TYR A 33 7.38 -17.89 -14.25
N PHE A 34 6.85 -18.90 -13.55
CA PHE A 34 5.42 -18.98 -13.29
C PHE A 34 4.90 -17.88 -12.34
N ILE A 35 5.71 -17.45 -11.36
CA ILE A 35 5.34 -16.36 -10.45
C ILE A 35 5.25 -15.03 -11.23
N GLU A 36 6.19 -14.77 -12.14
CA GLU A 36 6.23 -13.53 -12.92
C GLU A 36 5.09 -13.43 -13.94
N GLN A 37 4.56 -14.57 -14.40
CA GLN A 37 3.43 -14.63 -15.34
C GLN A 37 2.05 -14.64 -14.65
N ASP A 38 1.99 -14.58 -13.32
CA ASP A 38 0.73 -14.61 -12.59
C ASP A 38 0.01 -13.25 -12.63
N LEU A 39 -1.14 -13.22 -13.31
CA LEU A 39 -1.99 -12.02 -13.41
C LEU A 39 -2.63 -11.62 -12.07
N HIS A 40 -2.72 -12.52 -11.09
CA HIS A 40 -3.22 -12.17 -9.76
C HIS A 40 -2.20 -11.38 -8.93
N LEU A 41 -0.93 -11.41 -9.31
CA LEU A 41 0.17 -10.69 -8.66
C LEU A 41 0.57 -9.42 -9.42
N TYR A 42 -0.28 -8.98 -10.35
CA TYR A 42 -0.12 -7.76 -11.13
C TYR A 42 -0.90 -6.59 -10.50
N ASP A 43 -0.25 -5.43 -10.39
CA ASP A 43 -0.87 -4.19 -9.91
C ASP A 43 -1.30 -3.30 -11.09
N GLU A 44 -2.61 -3.13 -11.25
CA GLU A 44 -3.20 -2.29 -12.31
C GLU A 44 -2.90 -0.80 -12.14
N ASP A 45 -2.81 -0.31 -10.88
CA ASP A 45 -2.57 1.11 -10.58
C ASP A 45 -1.16 1.56 -11.03
N SER A 46 -0.17 0.67 -10.90
CA SER A 46 1.25 0.97 -11.19
C SER A 46 1.76 0.28 -12.46
N ASP A 47 0.94 -0.49 -13.18
CA ASP A 47 1.32 -1.28 -14.37
C ASP A 47 2.58 -2.14 -14.09
N THR A 48 2.59 -2.84 -12.95
CA THR A 48 3.77 -3.56 -12.46
C THR A 48 3.43 -5.01 -12.13
N THR A 49 4.19 -5.95 -12.70
CA THR A 49 4.10 -7.39 -12.38
C THR A 49 5.01 -7.75 -11.20
N ALA A 50 4.74 -8.88 -10.54
CA ALA A 50 5.67 -9.42 -9.55
C ALA A 50 7.01 -9.82 -10.19
N GLU A 51 8.11 -9.31 -9.65
CA GLU A 51 9.47 -9.59 -10.12
C GLU A 51 10.16 -10.58 -9.16
N VAL A 52 10.72 -11.69 -9.69
CA VAL A 52 11.47 -12.65 -8.88
C VAL A 52 12.97 -12.42 -9.02
N ARG A 53 13.55 -11.69 -8.06
CA ARG A 53 14.99 -11.35 -8.09
C ARG A 53 15.91 -12.50 -7.67
N SER A 54 15.38 -13.46 -6.91
CA SER A 54 16.14 -14.58 -6.32
C SER A 54 15.34 -15.88 -6.36
N SER A 55 15.51 -16.67 -7.42
CA SER A 55 14.77 -17.93 -7.64
C SER A 55 15.10 -19.04 -6.64
N ASN A 56 16.28 -19.00 -6.01
CA ASN A 56 16.71 -19.98 -5.01
C ASN A 56 15.87 -19.96 -3.71
N LEU A 57 15.13 -18.88 -3.46
CA LEU A 57 14.28 -18.72 -2.28
C LEU A 57 12.82 -19.14 -2.50
N ASN A 58 12.43 -19.46 -3.74
CA ASN A 58 11.03 -19.76 -4.09
C ASN A 58 10.45 -20.88 -3.22
N SER A 59 11.24 -21.93 -2.94
CA SER A 59 10.81 -23.05 -2.08
C SER A 59 10.72 -22.70 -0.59
N GLN A 60 11.43 -21.66 -0.13
CA GLN A 60 11.38 -21.20 1.26
C GLN A 60 10.13 -20.38 1.55
N LEU A 61 9.52 -19.76 0.52
CA LEU A 61 8.31 -18.96 0.67
C LEU A 61 7.15 -19.75 1.29
N GLY A 62 7.06 -21.05 0.98
CA GLY A 62 6.07 -21.97 1.57
C GLY A 62 6.34 -22.36 3.03
N GLN A 63 7.49 -21.97 3.59
CA GLN A 63 7.90 -22.30 4.97
C GLN A 63 7.93 -21.07 5.89
N VAL A 64 7.51 -19.91 5.39
CA VAL A 64 7.52 -18.66 6.15
C VAL A 64 6.52 -18.74 7.30
N ARG A 65 6.99 -18.45 8.53
CA ARG A 65 6.17 -18.46 9.76
C ARG A 65 5.90 -17.07 10.34
N TYR A 66 6.79 -16.11 10.07
CA TYR A 66 6.72 -14.76 10.61
C TYR A 66 6.92 -13.77 9.46
N ILE A 67 6.05 -12.77 9.41
CA ILE A 67 6.14 -11.66 8.47
C ILE A 67 6.42 -10.41 9.29
N ILE A 68 7.52 -9.73 8.96
CA ILE A 68 7.86 -8.43 9.55
C ILE A 68 7.56 -7.39 8.46
N SER A 69 6.53 -6.59 8.68
CA SER A 69 6.11 -5.56 7.73
C SER A 69 6.44 -4.17 8.26
N ASP A 70 6.89 -3.28 7.38
CA ASP A 70 6.96 -1.86 7.69
C ASP A 70 5.55 -1.25 7.70
N LYS A 71 5.34 -0.23 8.51
CA LYS A 71 4.04 0.46 8.56
C LYS A 71 3.86 1.34 7.32
N THR A 72 4.83 2.19 7.03
CA THR A 72 4.68 3.27 6.06
C THR A 72 5.08 2.78 4.67
N GLY A 73 4.21 2.92 3.68
CA GLY A 73 4.50 2.48 2.31
C GLY A 73 4.28 0.98 2.05
N THR A 74 4.06 0.17 3.11
CA THR A 74 3.61 -1.23 2.98
C THR A 74 2.19 -1.40 3.52
N LEU A 75 1.96 -1.20 4.82
CA LEU A 75 0.61 -1.32 5.40
C LEU A 75 -0.27 -0.11 5.09
N THR A 76 0.33 1.08 4.99
CA THR A 76 -0.40 2.31 4.69
C THR A 76 0.11 2.97 3.40
N LYS A 77 -0.82 3.34 2.53
CA LYS A 77 -0.55 4.28 1.44
C LYS A 77 -0.26 5.66 2.07
N ASN A 78 0.68 6.43 1.53
CA ASN A 78 0.99 7.79 2.00
C ASN A 78 -0.07 8.81 1.51
N LYS A 79 -1.34 8.51 1.77
CA LYS A 79 -2.52 9.30 1.41
C LYS A 79 -3.40 9.37 2.66
N MET A 80 -3.62 10.57 3.18
CA MET A 80 -4.50 10.81 4.32
C MET A 80 -5.87 11.25 3.81
N CYS A 81 -6.96 10.77 4.39
CA CYS A 81 -8.31 11.18 3.99
C CYS A 81 -9.09 11.61 5.23
N PHE A 82 -9.80 12.74 5.12
CA PHE A 82 -10.79 13.09 6.13
C PHE A 82 -12.02 12.19 5.96
N LYS A 83 -12.40 11.50 7.03
CA LYS A 83 -13.53 10.55 7.02
C LYS A 83 -14.67 10.95 7.94
N MET A 84 -14.38 11.63 9.05
CA MET A 84 -15.35 11.93 10.09
C MET A 84 -14.94 13.14 10.92
N CYS A 85 -15.93 13.79 11.53
CA CYS A 85 -15.72 14.72 12.63
C CYS A 85 -16.89 14.65 13.63
N SER A 86 -16.67 15.23 14.80
CA SER A 86 -17.72 15.47 15.79
C SER A 86 -17.80 16.96 16.05
N VAL A 87 -18.97 17.55 15.88
CA VAL A 87 -19.21 18.98 16.06
C VAL A 87 -20.46 19.18 16.91
N GLY A 88 -20.34 19.93 18.00
CA GLY A 88 -21.45 20.18 18.94
C GLY A 88 -22.10 18.92 19.50
N GLY A 89 -21.34 17.84 19.66
CA GLY A 89 -21.83 16.54 20.16
C GLY A 89 -22.48 15.66 19.09
N VAL A 90 -22.54 16.10 17.83
CA VAL A 90 -23.07 15.31 16.70
C VAL A 90 -21.91 14.78 15.86
N LYS A 91 -21.92 13.47 15.59
CA LYS A 91 -20.93 12.80 14.73
C LYS A 91 -21.38 12.87 13.27
N TYR A 92 -20.49 13.36 12.40
CA TYR A 92 -20.65 13.41 10.95
C TYR A 92 -19.65 12.45 10.28
N GLY A 93 -20.10 11.73 9.26
CA GLY A 93 -19.32 10.74 8.50
C GLY A 93 -19.51 9.28 8.97
N THR A 94 -19.07 8.33 8.14
CA THR A 94 -19.20 6.87 8.35
C THR A 94 -17.86 6.17 8.04
N GLU A 95 -17.51 5.09 8.77
CA GLU A 95 -16.17 4.47 8.67
C GLU A 95 -16.00 3.72 7.35
N GLU A 96 -17.13 3.19 6.86
CA GLU A 96 -17.27 2.40 5.64
C GLU A 96 -16.96 3.20 4.37
N LYS A 97 -17.13 4.54 4.39
CA LYS A 97 -16.85 5.37 3.23
C LYS A 97 -15.36 5.75 3.19
N GLU A 98 -14.77 5.74 1.99
CA GLU A 98 -13.39 6.20 1.79
C GLU A 98 -13.26 7.73 1.86
N LYS A 99 -14.32 8.45 1.47
CA LYS A 99 -14.38 9.91 1.44
C LYS A 99 -15.46 10.43 2.40
N PHE A 100 -15.21 11.59 3.00
CA PHE A 100 -16.24 12.30 3.75
C PHE A 100 -17.35 12.77 2.80
N ASP A 101 -18.52 12.14 2.92
CA ASP A 101 -19.74 12.46 2.17
C ASP A 101 -20.93 12.30 3.12
N ASP A 102 -21.02 13.23 4.07
CA ASP A 102 -22.16 13.35 4.96
C ASP A 102 -22.92 14.64 4.68
N LYS A 103 -24.01 14.53 3.93
CA LYS A 103 -24.86 15.66 3.54
C LYS A 103 -25.53 16.34 4.75
N ARG A 104 -25.57 15.67 5.91
CA ARG A 104 -26.16 16.24 7.14
C ARG A 104 -25.43 17.49 7.59
N ILE A 105 -24.10 17.56 7.42
CA ILE A 105 -23.33 18.74 7.83
C ILE A 105 -23.75 19.98 7.03
N LEU A 106 -24.01 19.82 5.73
CA LEU A 106 -24.47 20.90 4.84
C LEU A 106 -25.91 21.27 5.15
N HIS A 107 -26.77 20.29 5.42
CA HIS A 107 -28.16 20.51 5.77
C HIS A 107 -28.31 21.22 7.12
N ASP A 108 -27.54 20.84 8.13
CA ASP A 108 -27.56 21.43 9.46
C ASP A 108 -27.04 22.87 9.43
N LEU A 109 -26.05 23.15 8.56
CA LEU A 109 -25.53 24.48 8.28
C LEU A 109 -26.56 25.35 7.52
N ALA A 110 -27.20 24.81 6.48
CA ALA A 110 -28.15 25.56 5.64
C ALA A 110 -29.46 25.89 6.36
N ASN A 111 -29.95 24.98 7.20
CA ASN A 111 -31.21 25.17 7.93
C ASN A 111 -31.06 25.93 9.25
N ASN A 112 -29.86 26.46 9.54
CA ASN A 112 -29.56 27.26 10.73
C ASN A 112 -30.05 26.60 12.04
N THR A 113 -29.83 25.30 12.14
CA THR A 113 -30.15 24.53 13.35
C THR A 113 -29.29 24.98 14.53
N ASN A 114 -29.61 24.52 15.75
CA ASN A 114 -28.82 24.82 16.96
C ASN A 114 -27.32 24.47 16.84
N ASN A 115 -26.93 23.61 15.88
CA ASN A 115 -25.54 23.21 15.65
C ASN A 115 -24.83 24.03 14.56
N ALA A 116 -25.56 24.86 13.80
CA ALA A 116 -25.02 25.58 12.64
C ALA A 116 -23.88 26.54 13.01
N GLU A 117 -23.99 27.21 14.15
CA GLU A 117 -22.94 28.11 14.66
C GLU A 117 -21.65 27.34 14.98
N ALA A 118 -21.77 26.20 15.68
CA ALA A 118 -20.64 25.34 16.01
C ALA A 118 -19.98 24.74 14.74
N ILE A 119 -20.78 24.35 13.73
CA ILE A 119 -20.26 23.89 12.43
C ILE A 119 -19.50 24.99 11.71
N ARG A 120 -20.05 26.21 11.68
CA ARG A 120 -19.38 27.35 11.03
C ARG A 120 -18.07 27.69 11.73
N GLU A 121 -18.05 27.75 13.06
CA GLU A 121 -16.82 27.98 13.82
C GLU A 121 -15.80 26.86 13.59
N PHE A 122 -16.22 25.60 13.62
CA PHE A 122 -15.35 24.45 13.36
C PHE A 122 -14.70 24.52 11.98
N LEU A 123 -15.50 24.76 10.92
CA LEU A 123 -14.99 24.88 9.55
C LEU A 123 -14.08 26.10 9.38
N THR A 124 -14.43 27.23 10.01
CA THR A 124 -13.61 28.46 10.00
C THR A 124 -12.27 28.24 10.70
N LEU A 125 -12.27 27.59 11.86
CA LEU A 125 -11.05 27.25 12.58
C LEU A 125 -10.18 26.30 11.78
N MET A 126 -10.77 25.30 11.12
CA MET A 126 -10.00 24.43 10.22
C MET A 126 -9.33 25.29 9.13
N ALA A 127 -10.11 26.13 8.44
CA ALA A 127 -9.68 26.97 7.32
C ALA A 127 -8.75 28.14 7.66
N ILE A 128 -8.49 28.43 8.94
CA ILE A 128 -7.57 29.51 9.36
C ILE A 128 -6.38 28.96 10.13
N CYS A 129 -6.56 27.93 10.95
CA CYS A 129 -5.51 27.39 11.82
C CYS A 129 -4.62 26.38 11.09
N HIS A 130 -4.03 26.78 9.98
CA HIS A 130 -3.12 25.94 9.20
C HIS A 130 -2.07 26.77 8.45
N THR A 131 -1.00 26.11 8.01
CA THR A 131 0.11 26.71 7.26
C THR A 131 0.15 26.24 5.81
N VAL A 132 -1.00 25.81 5.27
CA VAL A 132 -1.09 25.27 3.90
C VAL A 132 -0.96 26.41 2.90
N VAL A 133 -0.11 26.22 1.90
CA VAL A 133 0.14 27.19 0.84
C VAL A 133 -0.63 26.75 -0.42
N PRO A 134 -1.57 27.56 -0.94
CA PRO A 134 -2.23 27.27 -2.20
C PRO A 134 -1.36 27.73 -3.38
N GLU A 135 -1.21 26.85 -4.37
CA GLU A 135 -0.53 27.12 -5.63
C GLU A 135 -1.52 26.97 -6.80
N LYS A 136 -1.58 27.96 -7.68
CA LYS A 136 -2.44 27.91 -8.86
C LYS A 136 -1.69 27.26 -10.02
N LEU A 137 -2.07 26.03 -10.35
CA LEU A 137 -1.56 25.36 -11.53
C LEU A 137 -2.41 25.79 -12.73
N THR A 138 -1.80 26.58 -13.62
CA THR A 138 -2.41 26.95 -14.92
C THR A 138 -1.89 25.96 -15.95
N ASN A 139 -2.63 24.88 -16.17
CA ASN A 139 -2.42 23.98 -17.31
C ASN A 139 -3.55 24.21 -18.31
N SER A 140 -3.22 24.18 -19.61
CA SER A 140 -3.84 24.90 -20.72
C SER A 140 -5.37 24.94 -20.89
N GLU A 141 -6.18 24.24 -20.08
CA GLU A 141 -7.65 24.29 -20.14
C GLU A 141 -8.35 24.24 -18.76
N VAL A 142 -7.63 24.07 -17.63
CA VAL A 142 -8.24 23.99 -16.29
C VAL A 142 -7.39 24.73 -15.25
N GLN A 143 -7.96 25.76 -14.62
CA GLN A 143 -7.38 26.37 -13.42
C GLN A 143 -7.60 25.43 -12.22
N LYS A 144 -6.52 24.82 -11.71
CA LYS A 144 -6.59 23.94 -10.53
C LYS A 144 -5.74 24.52 -9.40
N ILE A 145 -6.33 24.63 -8.21
CA ILE A 145 -5.60 24.99 -7.00
C ILE A 145 -5.02 23.71 -6.39
N VAL A 146 -3.73 23.72 -6.11
CA VAL A 146 -3.01 22.64 -5.43
C VAL A 146 -2.58 23.16 -4.07
N TYR A 147 -2.86 22.39 -3.02
CA TYR A 147 -2.52 22.73 -1.66
C TYR A 147 -1.22 22.04 -1.26
N HIS A 148 -0.25 22.81 -0.76
CA HIS A 148 1.04 22.31 -0.28
C HIS A 148 1.19 22.51 1.22
N SER A 149 1.62 21.48 1.94
CA SER A 149 1.92 21.54 3.36
C SER A 149 3.00 20.53 3.74
N PRO A 150 3.84 20.82 4.75
CA PRO A 150 4.80 19.87 5.31
C PRO A 150 4.16 18.61 5.90
N SER A 151 2.91 18.73 6.37
CA SER A 151 2.10 17.62 6.87
C SER A 151 1.11 17.16 5.80
N PRO A 152 1.14 15.89 5.35
CA PRO A 152 0.19 15.37 4.37
C PRO A 152 -1.25 15.48 4.86
N GLY A 153 -1.50 15.28 6.16
CA GLY A 153 -2.85 15.37 6.73
C GLY A 153 -3.53 16.71 6.43
N LEU A 154 -2.81 17.83 6.60
CA LEU A 154 -3.31 19.17 6.33
C LEU A 154 -3.68 19.38 4.86
N THR A 155 -2.87 18.88 3.93
CA THR A 155 -3.11 19.00 2.48
C THR A 155 -4.46 18.41 2.05
N TYR A 156 -4.89 17.30 2.66
CA TYR A 156 -6.11 16.61 2.25
C TYR A 156 -7.40 17.20 2.83
N TYR A 157 -7.34 17.97 3.93
CA TYR A 157 -8.51 18.70 4.42
C TYR A 157 -9.02 19.71 3.38
N TYR A 158 -8.11 20.40 2.70
CA TYR A 158 -8.44 21.40 1.67
C TYR A 158 -8.79 20.82 0.31
N LYS A 159 -8.68 19.50 0.14
CA LYS A 159 -9.03 18.81 -1.11
C LYS A 159 -10.49 18.34 -1.15
N LEU A 160 -11.25 18.64 -0.09
CA LEU A 160 -12.69 18.37 0.02
C LEU A 160 -13.55 19.53 -0.53
N GLU A 161 -12.94 20.68 -0.79
CA GLU A 161 -13.52 21.82 -1.50
C GLU A 161 -13.35 21.66 -3.02
#